data_AF-A0A4D4KSC0-F1
#
_entry.id   AF-A0A4D4KSC0-F1
#
_cell.length_a   1.000
_cell.length_b   1.000
_cell.length_c   1.000
_cell.angle_alpha   90.00
_cell.angle_beta   90.00
_cell.angle_gamma   90.00
#
_symmetry.space_group_name_H-M   'P 1'
#
loop_
_entity.id
_entity.type
_entity.pdbx_description
1 polymer ?
#
loop_
_entity_poly.entity_id
_entity_poly.type
_entity_poly.pdbx_seq_one_letter_code
_entity_poly.pdbx_strand_id
1 'polypeptide(L)' 'MLHINPKMLPRLAELEADLLDRRARAEAEHWIGEIEGIDLTLTFLRAKRDETQRRAQRPSVDLGIPTRRRPQESQ' A
#
# COMPACT_ATOMS: atom_id res chain seq x y z
N MET A 1 8.19 8.44 -7.28
CA MET A 1 7.43 8.27 -6.02
C MET A 1 7.50 6.80 -5.62
N LEU A 2 7.68 6.47 -4.34
CA LEU A 2 7.83 5.08 -3.88
C LEU A 2 6.46 4.39 -3.70
N HIS A 3 6.36 3.14 -4.17
CA HIS A 3 5.15 2.30 -4.06
C HIS A 3 5.38 1.16 -3.08
N ILE A 4 4.34 0.79 -2.34
CA ILE A 4 4.37 -0.34 -1.41
C ILE A 4 4.20 -1.66 -2.18
N ASN A 5 4.95 -2.68 -1.78
CA ASN A 5 4.80 -4.02 -2.33
C ASN A 5 3.43 -4.61 -1.92
N PRO A 6 2.61 -5.12 -2.85
CA PRO A 6 1.33 -5.77 -2.54
C PRO A 6 1.36 -6.84 -1.43
N LYS A 7 2.49 -7.54 -1.26
CA LYS A 7 2.66 -8.52 -0.18
C LYS A 7 2.59 -7.91 1.22
N MET A 8 2.69 -6.58 1.35
CA MET A 8 2.60 -5.85 2.61
C MET A 8 1.17 -5.45 3.00
N LEU A 9 0.15 -5.75 2.18
CA LEU A 9 -1.24 -5.44 2.51
C LEU A 9 -1.68 -5.96 3.90
N PRO A 10 -1.35 -7.20 4.33
CA PRO A 10 -1.66 -7.66 5.68
C PRO A 10 -0.99 -6.80 6.76
N ARG A 11 0.28 -6.42 6.55
CA ARG A 11 1.01 -5.57 7.49
C ARG A 11 0.40 -4.17 7.60
N LEU A 12 -0.09 -3.61 6.49
CA LEU A 12 -0.80 -2.33 6.52
C LEU A 12 -2.11 -2.43 7.33
N ALA A 13 -2.82 -3.55 7.26
CA ALA A 13 -4.03 -3.77 8.07
C ALA A 13 -3.71 -3.89 9.57
N GLU A 14 -2.62 -4.59 9.93
CA GLU A 14 -2.13 -4.66 11.32
C GLU A 14 -1.78 -3.27 11.87
N LEU A 15 -1.09 -2.45 11.07
CA LEU A 15 -0.73 -1.09 11.46
C LEU A 15 -1.96 -0.19 11.61
N GLU A 16 -2.99 -0.38 10.78
CA GLU A 16 -4.25 0.35 10.94
C GLU A 16 -4.93 -0.01 12.28
N ALA A 17 -4.97 -1.30 12.63
CA ALA A 17 -5.53 -1.75 13.89
C ALA A 17 -4.76 -1.16 15.09
N ASP A 18 -3.43 -1.21 15.09
CA ASP A 18 -2.60 -0.62 16.15
C ASP A 18 -2.82 0.89 16.28
N LEU A 19 -2.96 1.61 15.16
CA LEU A 19 -3.24 3.04 15.18
C LEU A 19 -4.64 3.36 15.74
N LEU A 20 -5.64 2.53 15.45
CA LEU A 20 -6.99 2.69 16.02
C LEU A 20 -6.99 2.45 17.54
N ASP A 21 -6.27 1.45 18.02
CA ASP A 21 -6.13 1.18 19.46
C ASP A 21 -5.42 2.33 20.19
N ARG A 22 -4.38 2.91 19.57
CA ARG A 22 -3.68 4.09 20.10
C ARG A 22 -4.58 5.32 20.11
N ARG A 23 -5.39 5.51 19.06
CA ARG A 23 -6.36 6.60 18.99
C ARG A 23 -7.36 6.52 20.15
N ALA A 24 -7.93 5.34 20.38
CA ALA A 24 -8.87 5.11 21.48
C ALA A 24 -8.23 5.38 22.86
N ARG A 25 -6.96 5.03 23.04
CA ARG A 25 -6.21 5.37 24.25
C ARG A 25 -6.00 6.87 24.39
N ALA A 26 -5.57 7.54 23.34
CA ALA A 26 -5.35 8.98 23.34
C ALA A 26 -6.66 9.75 23.65
N GLU A 27 -7.81 9.26 23.18
CA GLU A 27 -9.13 9.78 23.56
C GLU A 27 -9.43 9.58 25.05
N ALA A 28 -9.21 8.38 25.58
CA ALA A 28 -9.43 8.09 27.00
C ALA A 28 -8.53 8.92 27.93
N GLU A 29 -7.28 9.12 27.52
CA GLU A 29 -6.25 9.85 28.29
C GLU A 29 -6.22 11.36 27.99
N HIS A 30 -7.12 11.86 27.14
CA HIS A 30 -7.23 13.26 26.73
C HIS A 30 -5.93 13.82 26.12
N TRP A 31 -5.19 12.99 25.37
CA TRP A 31 -3.97 13.38 24.67
C TRP A 31 -4.31 14.01 23.31
N ILE A 32 -4.82 15.25 23.35
CA ILE A 32 -5.34 15.96 22.16
C ILE A 32 -4.30 16.02 21.04
N GLY A 33 -3.02 16.29 21.36
CA GLY A 33 -1.95 16.37 20.36
C GLY A 33 -1.61 15.04 19.69
N GLU A 34 -1.81 13.90 20.37
CA GLU A 34 -1.58 12.59 19.75
C GLU A 34 -2.72 12.20 18.82
N ILE A 35 -3.97 12.57 19.13
CA ILE A 35 -5.14 12.25 18.31
C ILE A 35 -4.98 12.81 16.90
N GLU A 36 -4.62 14.08 16.76
CA GLU A 36 -4.45 14.73 15.45
C GLU A 36 -3.35 14.06 14.62
N GLY A 37 -2.22 13.71 15.25
CA GLY A 37 -1.12 13.00 14.59
C GLY A 37 -1.49 11.59 14.14
N ILE A 38 -2.26 10.87 14.96
CA ILE A 38 -2.77 9.53 14.64
C ILE A 38 -3.79 9.59 13.50
N ASP A 39 -4.72 10.55 13.51
CA ASP A 39 -5.72 10.72 12.45
C ASP A 39 -5.08 11.05 11.09
N LEU A 40 -4.05 11.89 11.09
CA LEU A 40 -3.28 12.20 9.89
C LEU A 40 -2.56 10.95 9.36
N THR A 41 -1.93 10.19 10.26
CA THR A 41 -1.22 8.96 9.89
C THR A 41 -2.18 7.89 9.36
N LEU A 42 -3.35 7.72 9.98
CA LEU A 42 -4.43 6.84 9.51
C LEU A 42 -4.88 7.22 8.09
N THR A 43 -5.04 8.51 7.82
CA THR A 43 -5.41 9.01 6.48
C THR A 43 -4.39 8.59 5.44
N PHE A 44 -3.09 8.81 5.69
CA PHE A 44 -2.05 8.42 4.75
C PHE A 44 -1.89 6.90 4.61
N LEU A 45 -2.03 6.17 5.71
CA LEU A 45 -1.96 4.71 5.70
C LEU A 45 -3.09 4.10 4.84
N ARG A 46 -4.33 4.58 5.01
CA ARG A 46 -5.48 4.16 4.19
C ARG A 46 -5.26 4.48 2.72
N ALA A 47 -4.79 5.69 2.40
CA ALA A 47 -4.47 6.06 1.03
C ALA A 47 -3.42 5.13 0.39
N LYS A 48 -2.38 4.75 1.15
CA LYS A 48 -1.36 3.79 0.70
C LYS A 48 -1.89 2.38 0.54
N ARG A 49 -2.74 1.91 1.46
CA ARG A 49 -3.40 0.60 1.37
C ARG A 49 -4.27 0.51 0.12
N ASP A 50 -5.09 1.53 -0.12
CA ASP A 50 -6.00 1.58 -1.27
C ASP A 50 -5.23 1.66 -2.59
N GLU A 51 -4.15 2.48 -2.65
CA GLU A 51 -3.25 2.50 -3.82
C GLU A 51 -2.64 1.11 -4.09
N THR A 52 -2.16 0.46 -3.03
CA THR A 52 -1.52 -0.86 -3.11
C THR A 52 -2.50 -1.92 -3.59
N GLN A 53 -3.72 -1.92 -3.06
CA GLN A 53 -4.78 -2.84 -3.46
C GLN A 53 -5.17 -2.65 -4.93
N ARG A 54 -5.37 -1.40 -5.37
CA ARG A 54 -5.65 -1.11 -6.79
C ARG A 54 -4.54 -1.60 -7.72
N ARG A 55 -3.28 -1.45 -7.31
CA ARG A 55 -2.14 -1.94 -8.10
C ARG A 55 -2.06 -3.46 -8.13
N ALA A 56 -2.33 -4.12 -7.01
CA ALA A 56 -2.31 -5.57 -6.90
C ALA A 56 -3.37 -6.23 -7.81
N GLN A 57 -4.51 -5.57 -8.00
CA GLN A 57 -5.62 -6.04 -8.84
C GLN A 57 -5.47 -5.66 -10.32
N ARG A 58 -4.45 -4.87 -10.69
CA ARG A 58 -4.28 -4.42 -12.07
C ARG A 58 -3.76 -5.58 -12.93
N PRO A 59 -4.48 -6.00 -13.98
CA PRO A 59 -3.99 -7.04 -14.88
C PRO A 59 -2.78 -6.53 -15.65
N SER A 60 -1.88 -7.46 -15.98
CA SER A 60 -0.78 -7.16 -16.91
C SER A 60 -1.39 -6.92 -18.30
N VAL A 61 -1.07 -5.79 -18.90
CA VAL A 61 -1.52 -5.44 -20.26
C VAL A 61 -0.35 -5.66 -21.20
N ASP A 62 -0.54 -6.50 -22.22
CA ASP A 62 0.42 -6.64 -23.30
C ASP A 62 0.39 -5.38 -24.16
N LEU A 63 1.53 -4.69 -24.24
CA LEU A 63 1.69 -3.45 -25.00
C LEU A 63 2.12 -3.72 -26.45
N GLY A 64 2.20 -4.99 -26.87
CA GLY A 64 2.61 -5.37 -28.23
C GLY A 64 4.09 -5.05 -28.48
N ILE A 65 4.95 -5.24 -27.48
CA ILE A 65 6.39 -5.01 -27.63
C ILE A 65 6.92 -5.97 -28.71
N PRO A 66 7.52 -5.48 -29.81
CA PRO A 66 8.01 -6.35 -30.86
C PRO A 66 9.13 -7.25 -30.33
N THR A 67 8.88 -8.56 -30.32
CA THR A 67 9.88 -9.56 -29.94
C THR A 67 10.95 -9.68 -31.03
N ARG A 68 12.24 -9.53 -30.66
CA ARG A 68 13.35 -9.80 -31.57
C ARG A 68 13.27 -11.24 -32.07
N ARG A 69 13.21 -11.41 -33.40
CA ARG A 69 13.22 -12.73 -34.05
C ARG A 69 14.50 -13.46 -33.62
N ARG A 70 14.37 -14.64 -33.01
CA ARG A 70 15.52 -15.48 -32.66
C ARG A 70 16.25 -15.87 -33.95
N PRO A 71 17.59 -15.73 -34.06
CA PRO A 71 18.33 -16.21 -35.21
C PRO A 71 18.05 -17.70 -35.38
N GLN A 72 17.65 -18.12 -36.58
CA GLN A 72 17.63 -19.54 -36.91
C GLN A 72 19.09 -19.98 -36.99
N GLU A 73 19.54 -20.77 -36.01
CA GLU A 73 20.80 -21.51 -36.14
C GLU A 73 20.62 -22.51 -37.28
N SER A 74 21.29 -22.22 -38.40
CA SER A 74 21.44 -23.13 -39.53
C SER A 74 22.22 -24.36 -39.06
N GLN A 75 21.62 -25.55 -39.24
CA GLN A 75 22.31 -26.83 -39.11
C GLN A 75 23.29 -27.05 -40.26
#